data_AF-A0A352DV93-F1
#
_entry.id   AF-A0A352DV93-F1
#
_cell.length_a   1.000
_cell.length_b   1.000
_cell.length_c   1.000
_cell.angle_alpha   90.00
_cell.angle_beta   90.00
_cell.angle_gamma   90.00
#
_symmetry.space_group_name_H-M   'P 1'
#
loop_
_entity.id
_entity.type
_entity.pdbx_description
1 polymer ?
#
loop_
_entity_poly.entity_id
_entity_poly.type
_entity_poly.pdbx_seq_one_letter_code
_entity_poly.pdbx_strand_id
1 'polypeptide(L)'
;QKFTGVQLAGKTLGIVGLGRIGQAVARRARAFEMRVLGFDPFIAADRAAELGVDLVTGVRDLLPLVDYLTVHTPLTDETRHLVGMDELALLKPGIRLVNCARGGIYEERALVEGLERGIIGGVALDVFEREPCTDSPLFGMPGVLVTPHLGASTEEAQSQVAVEGVNLLIDFLTHGTIRHAVNSAAVDPVELDGVRGFLDLAWRLGQLVAKLDDTAPRSCSIAYRGEIASRSTRLVTAAFVAGLLDGVVEDVNIVNAEVLLRERGVELLEQSRTDRGSFNSVVAVELTTSETVHRAAGTLFGHAMPRLVQLEGHRLEAYLDG
;
A
#
# COMPACT_ATOMS: atom_id res chain seq x y z
N GLN A 1 46.49 4.17 19.43
CA GLN A 1 45.14 4.70 19.07
C GLN A 1 44.38 4.98 20.35
N LYS A 2 43.66 6.10 20.44
CA LYS A 2 42.71 6.36 21.54
C LYS A 2 41.29 6.16 21.00
N PHE A 3 40.78 4.94 21.10
CA PHE A 3 39.36 4.69 20.94
C PHE A 3 38.68 4.94 22.29
N THR A 4 37.59 5.68 22.30
CA THR A 4 36.78 5.92 23.50
C THR A 4 35.33 5.71 23.12
N GLY A 5 34.71 4.67 23.69
CA GLY A 5 33.31 4.36 23.47
C GLY A 5 32.37 5.26 24.28
N VAL A 6 31.07 5.04 24.09
CA VAL A 6 30.01 5.70 24.88
C VAL A 6 29.11 4.64 25.49
N GLN A 7 28.88 4.75 26.79
CA GLN A 7 27.97 3.89 27.53
C GLN A 7 26.51 4.18 27.14
N LEU A 8 25.71 3.13 26.93
CA LEU A 8 24.27 3.22 26.68
C LEU A 8 23.45 3.35 27.96
N ALA A 9 23.80 2.59 29.00
CA ALA A 9 23.09 2.61 30.28
C ALA A 9 22.98 4.03 30.85
N GLY A 10 21.76 4.43 31.19
CA GLY A 10 21.41 5.77 31.68
C GLY A 10 21.25 6.85 30.60
N LYS A 11 21.45 6.54 29.31
CA LYS A 11 21.20 7.45 28.19
C LYS A 11 19.74 7.41 27.75
N THR A 12 19.32 8.48 27.08
CA THR A 12 17.97 8.58 26.52
C THR A 12 17.99 8.26 25.01
N LEU A 13 17.20 7.28 24.59
CA LEU A 13 16.91 6.98 23.19
C LEU A 13 15.56 7.60 22.78
N GLY A 14 15.57 8.41 21.74
CA GLY A 14 14.38 8.83 21.02
C GLY A 14 14.05 7.89 19.89
N ILE A 15 12.78 7.49 19.78
CA ILE A 15 12.26 6.67 18.69
C ILE A 15 11.15 7.42 17.98
N VAL A 16 11.32 7.69 16.69
CA VAL A 16 10.25 8.22 15.85
C VAL A 16 9.67 7.08 15.02
N GLY A 17 8.37 6.79 15.21
CA GLY A 17 7.69 5.63 14.66
C GLY A 17 7.74 4.43 15.60
N LEU A 18 6.59 4.08 16.18
CA LEU A 18 6.39 2.97 17.10
C LEU A 18 5.58 1.84 16.45
N GLY A 19 5.82 1.60 15.16
CA GLY A 19 5.41 0.39 14.47
C GLY A 19 6.17 -0.85 14.95
N ARG A 20 6.02 -1.98 14.25
CA ARG A 20 6.64 -3.27 14.64
C ARG A 20 8.14 -3.18 14.93
N ILE A 21 8.90 -2.48 14.07
CA ILE A 21 10.36 -2.33 14.22
C ILE A 21 10.70 -1.39 15.39
N GLY A 22 10.05 -0.22 15.48
CA GLY A 22 10.29 0.72 16.58
C GLY A 22 10.01 0.12 17.96
N GLN A 23 8.93 -0.66 18.11
CA GLN A 23 8.64 -1.39 19.35
C GLN A 23 9.72 -2.44 19.67
N ALA A 24 10.20 -3.15 18.65
CA ALA A 24 11.26 -4.14 18.79
C ALA A 24 12.59 -3.50 19.24
N VAL A 25 12.87 -2.28 18.77
CA VAL A 25 14.03 -1.47 19.16
C VAL A 25 13.86 -0.93 20.58
N ALA A 26 12.70 -0.39 20.94
CA ALA A 26 12.39 0.08 22.29
C ALA A 26 12.64 -1.01 23.35
N ARG A 27 12.13 -2.22 23.09
CA ARG A 27 12.34 -3.37 23.98
C ARG A 27 13.82 -3.71 24.17
N ARG A 28 14.63 -3.64 23.11
CA ARG A 28 16.07 -3.92 23.17
C ARG A 28 16.83 -2.80 23.88
N ALA A 29 16.51 -1.54 23.61
CA ALA A 29 17.13 -0.38 24.25
C ALA A 29 16.91 -0.38 25.77
N ARG A 30 15.71 -0.76 26.23
CA ARG A 30 15.43 -0.91 27.66
C ARG A 30 16.27 -2.00 28.33
N ALA A 31 16.58 -3.09 27.62
CA ALA A 31 17.48 -4.13 28.13
C ALA A 31 18.93 -3.63 28.28
N PHE A 32 19.29 -2.54 27.58
CA PHE A 32 20.55 -1.81 27.79
C PHE A 32 20.44 -0.67 28.82
N GLU A 33 19.38 -0.65 29.64
CA GLU A 33 19.14 0.36 30.69
C GLU A 33 19.04 1.79 30.15
N MET A 34 18.57 1.95 28.90
CA MET A 34 18.26 3.26 28.33
C MET A 34 16.86 3.72 28.75
N ARG A 35 16.69 5.03 28.94
CA ARG A 35 15.37 5.66 28.95
C ARG A 35 14.87 5.78 27.52
N VAL A 36 13.62 5.42 27.23
CA VAL A 36 13.06 5.49 25.88
C VAL A 36 11.95 6.53 25.81
N LEU A 37 12.14 7.51 24.94
CA LEU A 37 11.13 8.49 24.55
C LEU A 37 10.66 8.15 23.13
N GLY A 38 9.37 8.33 22.85
CA GLY A 38 8.79 7.94 21.56
C GLY A 38 7.82 8.96 20.99
N PHE A 39 7.79 9.06 19.65
CA PHE A 39 6.75 9.80 18.93
C PHE A 39 6.11 8.89 17.88
N ASP A 40 4.80 8.73 17.96
CA ASP A 40 3.97 8.10 16.93
C ASP A 40 2.53 8.65 17.05
N PRO A 41 1.97 9.30 16.02
CA PRO A 41 0.65 9.90 16.09
C PRO A 41 -0.49 8.87 16.17
N PHE A 42 -0.21 7.59 15.90
CA PHE A 42 -1.21 6.52 15.82
C PHE A 42 -1.16 5.53 16.99
N ILE A 43 -0.25 5.71 17.96
CA ILE A 43 -0.15 4.83 19.13
C ILE A 43 -0.91 5.40 20.33
N ALA A 44 -1.71 4.56 20.99
CA ALA A 44 -2.37 4.94 22.24
C ALA A 44 -1.35 5.04 23.39
N ALA A 45 -1.58 6.00 24.30
CA ALA A 45 -0.70 6.24 25.46
C ALA A 45 -0.52 4.99 26.35
N ASP A 46 -1.61 4.26 26.61
CA ASP A 46 -1.57 3.04 27.41
C ASP A 46 -0.66 1.97 26.76
N ARG A 47 -0.72 1.86 25.44
CA ARG A 47 0.12 0.91 24.70
C ARG A 47 1.59 1.29 24.74
N ALA A 48 1.92 2.57 24.68
CA ALA A 48 3.30 3.03 24.83
C ALA A 48 3.83 2.81 26.24
N ALA A 49 2.99 3.01 27.26
CA ALA A 49 3.34 2.75 28.66
C ALA A 49 3.66 1.26 28.90
N GLU A 50 2.89 0.33 28.33
CA GLU A 50 3.18 -1.11 28.37
C GLU A 50 4.56 -1.45 27.78
N LEU A 51 4.96 -0.72 26.73
CA LEU A 51 6.27 -0.87 26.10
C LEU A 51 7.40 -0.20 26.91
N GLY A 52 7.05 0.59 27.94
CA GLY A 52 7.97 1.41 28.72
C GLY A 52 8.57 2.55 27.91
N VAL A 53 7.74 3.17 27.07
CA VAL A 53 8.09 4.32 26.23
C VAL A 53 7.31 5.54 26.71
N ASP A 54 8.00 6.61 27.07
CA ASP A 54 7.35 7.89 27.38
C ASP A 54 7.03 8.59 26.05
N LEU A 55 5.75 8.86 25.76
CA LEU A 55 5.36 9.57 24.55
C LEU A 55 5.62 11.07 24.64
N VAL A 56 6.05 11.66 23.54
CA VAL A 56 6.10 13.11 23.33
C VAL A 56 5.04 13.55 22.31
N THR A 57 4.66 14.82 22.35
CA THR A 57 3.63 15.40 21.49
C THR A 57 4.10 15.69 20.07
N GLY A 58 5.41 15.88 19.87
CA GLY A 58 5.99 16.16 18.57
C GLY A 58 7.45 15.73 18.49
N VAL A 59 7.93 15.53 17.27
CA VAL A 59 9.33 15.15 17.04
C VAL A 59 10.31 16.22 17.54
N ARG A 60 10.00 17.50 17.33
CA ARG A 60 10.89 18.60 17.79
C ARG A 60 11.02 18.65 19.32
N ASP A 61 10.01 18.20 20.05
CA ASP A 61 10.04 18.09 21.52
C ASP A 61 11.00 16.98 21.98
N LEU A 62 11.24 15.98 21.13
CA LEU A 62 12.14 14.85 21.38
C LEU A 62 13.63 15.26 21.28
N LEU A 63 13.97 16.05 20.25
CA LEU A 63 15.34 16.37 19.85
C LEU A 63 16.25 16.90 20.99
N PRO A 64 15.82 17.83 21.86
CA PRO A 64 16.67 18.35 22.92
C PRO A 64 16.86 17.36 24.09
N LEU A 65 16.05 16.30 24.17
CA LEU A 65 16.01 15.40 25.34
C LEU A 65 16.85 14.13 25.16
N VAL A 66 17.21 13.78 23.93
CA VAL A 66 17.73 12.46 23.59
C VAL A 66 19.23 12.47 23.30
N ASP A 67 19.92 11.43 23.73
CA ASP A 67 21.34 11.20 23.42
C ASP A 67 21.51 10.39 22.12
N TYR A 68 20.48 9.62 21.77
CA TYR A 68 20.37 8.83 20.55
C TYR A 68 19.01 9.07 19.91
N LEU A 69 18.95 9.16 18.59
CA LEU A 69 17.70 9.21 17.83
C LEU A 69 17.69 8.11 16.77
N THR A 70 16.60 7.35 16.71
CA THR A 70 16.36 6.37 15.65
C THR A 70 14.98 6.58 15.03
N VAL A 71 14.89 6.41 13.71
CA VAL A 71 13.67 6.57 12.93
C VAL A 71 13.20 5.24 12.37
N HIS A 72 11.90 4.98 12.44
CA HIS A 72 11.21 3.78 11.96
C HIS A 72 9.86 4.13 11.33
N THR A 73 9.85 5.18 10.51
CA THR A 73 8.68 5.67 9.79
C THR A 73 8.82 5.43 8.28
N PRO A 74 7.72 5.39 7.51
CA PRO A 74 7.79 5.57 6.07
C PRO A 74 8.35 6.97 5.73
N LEU A 75 8.81 7.14 4.49
CA LEU A 75 9.11 8.45 3.93
C LEU A 75 7.81 9.06 3.36
N THR A 76 7.36 10.15 3.94
CA THR A 76 6.24 10.99 3.50
C THR A 76 6.70 12.46 3.49
N ASP A 77 5.84 13.38 3.08
CA ASP A 77 6.18 14.81 3.12
C ASP A 77 6.39 15.31 4.55
N GLU A 78 5.69 14.73 5.54
CA GLU A 78 5.81 15.07 6.96
C GLU A 78 7.07 14.47 7.61
N THR A 79 7.60 13.36 7.10
CA THR A 79 8.79 12.69 7.66
C THR A 79 10.07 12.95 6.87
N ARG A 80 9.96 13.57 5.69
CA ARG A 80 11.09 14.04 4.90
C ARG A 80 11.85 15.11 5.67
N HIS A 81 13.17 14.98 5.73
CA HIS A 81 14.07 15.93 6.38
C HIS A 81 13.68 16.25 7.83
N LEU A 82 13.16 15.24 8.53
CA LEU A 82 12.82 15.30 9.95
C LEU A 82 13.99 15.77 10.83
N VAL A 83 15.22 15.45 10.43
CA VAL A 83 16.42 16.14 10.90
C VAL A 83 17.01 16.88 9.69
N GLY A 84 16.64 18.15 9.56
CA GLY A 84 17.17 19.09 8.58
C GLY A 84 18.06 20.16 9.22
N MET A 85 18.42 21.18 8.44
CA MET A 85 19.27 22.28 8.89
C MET A 85 18.71 23.02 10.11
N ASP A 86 17.40 23.26 10.16
CA ASP A 86 16.75 23.98 11.24
C ASP A 86 16.75 23.18 12.56
N GLU A 87 16.65 21.85 12.46
CA GLU A 87 16.62 20.96 13.60
C GLU A 87 17.99 20.80 14.27
N LEU A 88 19.09 21.09 13.56
CA LEU A 88 20.44 21.05 14.15
C LEU A 88 20.57 21.92 15.40
N ALA A 89 19.86 23.05 15.46
CA ALA A 89 19.86 23.95 16.61
C ALA A 89 19.12 23.39 17.84
N LEU A 90 18.26 22.39 17.63
CA LEU A 90 17.46 21.73 18.68
C LEU A 90 18.14 20.47 19.21
N LEU A 91 19.11 19.94 18.48
CA LEU A 91 19.81 18.72 18.85
C LEU A 91 20.61 18.92 20.13
N LYS A 92 20.55 17.91 21.01
CA LYS A 92 21.49 17.81 22.12
C LYS A 92 22.93 17.69 21.59
N PRO A 93 23.89 18.49 22.08
CA PRO A 93 25.29 18.36 21.64
C PRO A 93 25.84 16.94 21.87
N GLY A 94 26.46 16.38 20.84
CA GLY A 94 27.01 15.02 20.85
C GLY A 94 25.98 13.91 20.65
N ILE A 95 24.76 14.24 20.20
CA ILE A 95 23.72 13.27 19.83
C ILE A 95 24.23 12.29 18.76
N ARG A 96 23.71 11.06 18.80
CA ARG A 96 23.94 10.05 17.75
C ARG A 96 22.66 9.76 16.98
N LEU A 97 22.74 9.82 15.66
CA LEU A 97 21.58 9.65 14.77
C LEU A 97 21.68 8.30 14.05
N VAL A 98 20.57 7.56 13.99
CA VAL A 98 20.48 6.24 13.35
C VAL A 98 19.30 6.21 12.39
N ASN A 99 19.55 5.91 11.12
CA ASN A 99 18.50 5.70 10.13
C ASN A 99 18.72 4.40 9.36
N CYS A 100 17.90 3.41 9.70
CA CYS A 100 17.78 2.14 8.97
C CYS A 100 16.36 1.95 8.41
N ALA A 101 15.61 3.05 8.21
CA ALA A 101 14.22 3.02 7.78
C ALA A 101 14.09 3.37 6.31
N ARG A 102 14.21 4.65 5.96
CA ARG A 102 14.13 5.14 4.58
C ARG A 102 15.10 6.31 4.37
N GLY A 103 15.73 6.35 3.21
CA GLY A 103 16.53 7.51 2.79
C GLY A 103 15.69 8.78 2.75
N GLY A 104 16.31 9.93 3.03
CA GLY A 104 15.65 11.24 3.01
C GLY A 104 14.84 11.61 4.25
N ILE A 105 14.74 10.72 5.25
CA ILE A 105 14.22 11.12 6.57
C ILE A 105 15.20 12.07 7.27
N TYR A 106 16.51 11.82 7.14
CA TYR A 106 17.54 12.78 7.55
C TYR A 106 18.11 13.46 6.32
N GLU A 107 18.21 14.78 6.35
CA GLU A 107 18.79 15.55 5.26
C GLU A 107 20.32 15.37 5.26
N GLU A 108 20.89 14.79 4.19
CA GLU A 108 22.33 14.49 4.14
C GLU A 108 23.21 15.74 4.34
N ARG A 109 22.78 16.91 3.83
CA ARG A 109 23.50 18.17 4.00
C ARG A 109 23.53 18.63 5.46
N ALA A 110 22.42 18.48 6.18
CA ALA A 110 22.35 18.81 7.60
C ALA A 110 23.22 17.86 8.43
N LEU A 111 23.29 16.58 8.04
CA LEU A 111 24.17 15.61 8.71
C LEU A 111 25.65 15.99 8.55
N VAL A 112 26.09 16.37 7.34
CA VAL A 112 27.47 16.85 7.09
C VAL A 112 27.77 18.07 7.95
N GLU A 113 26.94 19.11 7.87
CA GLU A 113 27.09 20.36 8.63
C GLU A 113 27.13 20.11 10.14
N GLY A 114 26.23 19.25 10.65
CA GLY A 114 26.14 18.92 12.07
C GLY A 114 27.36 18.14 12.57
N LEU A 115 27.96 17.28 11.74
CA LEU A 115 29.20 16.57 12.04
C LEU A 115 30.40 17.51 12.03
N GLU A 116 30.53 18.36 11.00
CA GLU A 116 31.63 19.33 10.87
C GLU A 116 31.65 20.33 12.03
N ARG A 117 30.46 20.76 12.49
CA ARG A 117 30.31 21.66 13.64
C ARG A 117 30.42 20.97 15.00
N GLY A 118 30.56 19.64 15.03
CA GLY A 118 30.63 18.85 16.26
C GLY A 118 29.34 18.85 17.08
N ILE A 119 28.21 19.23 16.47
CA ILE A 119 26.88 19.13 17.10
C ILE A 119 26.47 17.66 17.18
N ILE A 120 26.71 16.91 16.09
CA ILE A 120 26.43 15.48 15.99
C ILE A 120 27.69 14.70 16.38
N GLY A 121 27.55 13.81 17.36
CA GLY A 121 28.63 12.96 17.84
C GLY A 121 28.81 11.65 17.05
N GLY A 122 27.86 11.33 16.18
CA GLY A 122 27.98 10.23 15.21
C GLY A 122 26.68 9.96 14.45
N VAL A 123 26.81 9.35 13.28
CA VAL A 123 25.68 9.01 12.39
C VAL A 123 25.85 7.56 11.93
N ALA A 124 24.76 6.79 11.95
CA ALA A 124 24.69 5.46 11.36
C ALA A 124 23.55 5.39 10.33
N LEU A 125 23.89 5.16 9.05
CA LEU A 125 22.91 5.05 7.96
C LEU A 125 22.99 3.69 7.27
N ASP A 126 21.84 3.06 7.06
CA ASP A 126 21.72 1.89 6.18
C ASP A 126 21.04 2.24 4.85
N VAL A 127 20.48 3.44 4.73
CA VAL A 127 19.64 3.89 3.61
C VAL A 127 20.01 5.29 3.18
N PHE A 128 19.86 5.58 1.88
CA PHE A 128 20.26 6.86 1.27
C PHE A 128 19.13 7.44 0.42
N GLU A 129 19.10 8.77 0.22
CA GLU A 129 18.05 9.41 -0.59
C GLU A 129 17.97 8.86 -2.01
N ARG A 130 19.15 8.58 -2.58
CA ARG A 130 19.29 7.95 -3.89
C ARG A 130 20.11 6.68 -3.72
N GLU A 131 19.53 5.56 -4.15
CA GLU A 131 20.18 4.27 -4.17
C GLU A 131 20.23 3.73 -5.61
N PRO A 132 21.35 3.13 -6.06
CA PRO A 132 22.61 2.90 -5.32
C PRO A 132 23.37 4.19 -4.99
N CYS A 133 23.91 4.28 -3.78
CA CYS A 133 24.71 5.42 -3.33
C CYS A 133 26.20 5.04 -3.29
N THR A 134 27.05 5.78 -4.00
CA THR A 134 28.50 5.46 -4.10
C THR A 134 29.41 6.66 -3.84
N ASP A 135 28.84 7.85 -3.69
CA ASP A 135 29.51 9.14 -3.68
C ASP A 135 28.97 10.08 -2.60
N SER A 136 28.34 9.56 -1.54
CA SER A 136 27.83 10.39 -0.45
C SER A 136 28.97 11.16 0.24
N PRO A 137 28.80 12.46 0.52
CA PRO A 137 29.80 13.25 1.25
C PRO A 137 30.03 12.75 2.67
N LEU A 138 29.11 11.93 3.22
CA LEU A 138 29.24 11.31 4.53
C LEU A 138 30.28 10.18 4.55
N PHE A 139 30.65 9.63 3.38
CA PHE A 139 31.59 8.52 3.31
C PHE A 139 32.99 8.94 3.75
N GLY A 140 33.54 8.24 4.74
CA GLY A 140 34.86 8.51 5.30
C GLY A 140 34.90 9.64 6.34
N MET A 141 33.77 10.32 6.61
CA MET A 141 33.72 11.28 7.71
C MET A 141 33.89 10.59 9.07
N PRO A 142 34.70 11.14 10.00
CA PRO A 142 34.80 10.61 11.35
C PRO A 142 33.45 10.56 12.06
N GLY A 143 33.17 9.45 12.74
CA GLY A 143 31.89 9.26 13.45
C GLY A 143 30.72 8.84 12.57
N VAL A 144 30.96 8.59 11.27
CA VAL A 144 29.95 8.03 10.36
C VAL A 144 30.16 6.53 10.18
N LEU A 145 29.08 5.77 10.33
CA LEU A 145 28.95 4.36 9.98
C LEU A 145 27.91 4.23 8.88
N VAL A 146 28.24 3.51 7.80
CA VAL A 146 27.29 3.24 6.73
C VAL A 146 27.27 1.77 6.34
N THR A 147 26.09 1.30 5.96
CA THR A 147 25.88 -0.02 5.35
C THR A 147 24.99 0.11 4.10
N PRO A 148 25.19 -0.74 3.06
CA PRO A 148 24.47 -0.63 1.80
C PRO A 148 23.11 -1.34 1.83
N HIS A 149 22.15 -0.80 2.59
CA HIS A 149 20.77 -1.30 2.69
C HIS A 149 20.68 -2.78 3.07
N LEU A 150 21.31 -3.13 4.18
CA LEU A 150 21.43 -4.49 4.69
C LEU A 150 20.39 -4.87 5.75
N GLY A 151 19.48 -3.97 6.12
CA GLY A 151 18.54 -4.19 7.23
C GLY A 151 17.67 -5.45 7.15
N ALA A 152 17.38 -5.94 5.94
CA ALA A 152 16.65 -7.20 5.69
C ALA A 152 17.54 -8.33 5.13
N SER A 153 18.84 -8.10 5.00
CA SER A 153 19.80 -9.00 4.36
C SER A 153 20.36 -10.01 5.36
N THR A 154 19.47 -10.76 6.02
CA THR A 154 19.83 -11.89 6.90
C THR A 154 19.22 -13.19 6.39
N GLU A 155 19.87 -14.32 6.64
CA GLU A 155 19.39 -15.64 6.19
C GLU A 155 17.99 -15.95 6.72
N GLU A 156 17.73 -15.61 7.98
CA GLU A 156 16.44 -15.85 8.64
C GLU A 156 15.33 -14.97 8.05
N ALA A 157 15.62 -13.69 7.81
CA ALA A 157 14.65 -12.77 7.24
C ALA A 157 14.30 -13.18 5.80
N GLN A 158 15.31 -13.51 4.98
CA GLN A 158 15.09 -14.00 3.62
C GLN A 158 14.31 -15.32 3.60
N SER A 159 14.62 -16.24 4.51
CA SER A 159 13.90 -17.51 4.64
C SER A 159 12.43 -17.29 5.04
N GLN A 160 12.16 -16.39 6.00
CA GLN A 160 10.80 -16.08 6.43
C GLN A 160 9.99 -15.42 5.31
N VAL A 161 10.58 -14.47 4.58
CA VAL A 161 9.94 -13.82 3.42
C VAL A 161 9.62 -14.85 2.34
N ALA A 162 10.54 -15.79 2.06
CA ALA A 162 10.30 -16.85 1.09
C ALA A 162 9.12 -17.76 1.51
N VAL A 163 9.10 -18.19 2.78
CA VAL A 163 8.00 -19.00 3.32
C VAL A 163 6.67 -18.24 3.28
N GLU A 164 6.65 -16.97 3.65
CA GLU A 164 5.45 -16.12 3.59
C GLU A 164 4.95 -15.99 2.14
N GLY A 165 5.83 -15.73 1.18
CA GLY A 165 5.50 -15.66 -0.24
C GLY A 165 4.90 -16.97 -0.76
N VAL A 166 5.47 -18.12 -0.38
CA VAL A 166 4.92 -19.44 -0.75
C VAL A 166 3.55 -19.66 -0.14
N ASN A 167 3.35 -19.30 1.14
CA ASN A 167 2.05 -19.44 1.79
C ASN A 167 0.97 -18.56 1.14
N LEU A 168 1.31 -17.34 0.70
CA LEU A 168 0.39 -16.50 -0.07
C LEU A 168 -0.05 -17.18 -1.38
N LEU A 169 0.88 -17.83 -2.08
CA LEU A 169 0.56 -18.58 -3.30
C LEU A 169 -0.31 -19.81 -3.01
N ILE A 170 0.00 -20.57 -1.96
CA ILE A 170 -0.80 -21.74 -1.56
C ILE A 170 -2.22 -21.29 -1.20
N ASP A 171 -2.37 -20.28 -0.34
CA ASP A 171 -3.66 -19.74 0.10
C ASP A 171 -4.52 -19.32 -1.10
N PHE A 172 -3.91 -18.68 -2.10
CA PHE A 172 -4.60 -18.29 -3.32
C PHE A 172 -4.98 -19.50 -4.19
N LEU A 173 -4.03 -20.40 -4.49
CA LEU A 173 -4.25 -21.51 -5.42
C LEU A 173 -5.20 -22.59 -4.87
N THR A 174 -5.25 -22.75 -3.55
CA THR A 174 -6.08 -23.78 -2.90
C THR A 174 -7.41 -23.24 -2.38
N HIS A 175 -7.44 -22.02 -1.85
CA HIS A 175 -8.62 -21.44 -1.20
C HIS A 175 -9.13 -20.17 -1.88
N GLY A 176 -8.45 -19.66 -2.91
CA GLY A 176 -8.79 -18.36 -3.53
C GLY A 176 -8.59 -17.17 -2.61
N THR A 177 -7.87 -17.33 -1.49
CA THR A 177 -7.71 -16.26 -0.49
C THR A 177 -6.59 -15.32 -0.90
N ILE A 178 -6.86 -14.02 -0.94
CA ILE A 178 -5.87 -12.99 -1.26
C ILE A 178 -5.56 -12.19 0.02
N ARG A 179 -4.34 -12.36 0.56
CA ARG A 179 -3.83 -11.63 1.73
C ARG A 179 -2.71 -10.69 1.31
N HIS A 180 -2.54 -9.60 2.05
CA HIS A 180 -1.47 -8.62 1.83
C HIS A 180 -1.40 -8.08 0.39
N ALA A 181 -2.55 -7.98 -0.29
CA ALA A 181 -2.61 -7.43 -1.63
C ALA A 181 -2.10 -5.98 -1.61
N VAL A 182 -1.14 -5.70 -2.49
CA VAL A 182 -0.52 -4.38 -2.64
C VAL A 182 -1.25 -3.52 -3.66
N ASN A 183 -1.99 -4.15 -4.56
CA ASN A 183 -2.65 -3.52 -5.70
C ASN A 183 -4.18 -3.65 -5.65
N SER A 184 -4.74 -4.64 -4.95
CA SER A 184 -6.19 -4.82 -4.79
C SER A 184 -6.62 -4.80 -3.32
N ALA A 185 -7.92 -4.59 -3.05
CA ALA A 185 -8.45 -4.86 -1.73
C ALA A 185 -8.32 -6.35 -1.41
N ALA A 186 -8.02 -6.70 -0.16
CA ALA A 186 -8.14 -8.08 0.31
C ALA A 186 -9.59 -8.54 0.14
N VAL A 187 -9.81 -9.70 -0.47
CA VAL A 187 -11.15 -10.22 -0.76
C VAL A 187 -11.40 -11.42 0.14
N ASP A 188 -12.51 -11.40 0.87
CA ASP A 188 -12.94 -12.53 1.67
C ASP A 188 -13.38 -13.70 0.74
N PRO A 189 -12.93 -14.95 0.98
CA PRO A 189 -13.28 -16.09 0.14
C PRO A 189 -14.79 -16.35 0.02
N VAL A 190 -15.57 -16.06 1.07
CA VAL A 190 -17.04 -16.22 1.08
C VAL A 190 -17.68 -15.16 0.18
N GLU A 191 -17.19 -13.92 0.25
CA GLU A 191 -17.64 -12.86 -0.65
C GLU A 191 -17.29 -13.18 -2.10
N LEU A 192 -16.08 -13.68 -2.37
CA LEU A 192 -15.62 -14.04 -3.70
C LEU A 192 -16.45 -15.18 -4.30
N ASP A 193 -16.71 -16.24 -3.54
CA ASP A 193 -17.54 -17.37 -4.00
C ASP A 193 -18.95 -16.90 -4.37
N GLY A 194 -19.48 -15.94 -3.61
CA GLY A 194 -20.77 -15.35 -3.85
C GLY A 194 -20.88 -14.53 -5.15
N VAL A 195 -19.78 -14.01 -5.69
CA VAL A 195 -19.80 -13.20 -6.92
C VAL A 195 -19.05 -13.82 -8.09
N ARG A 196 -18.38 -14.96 -7.88
CA ARG A 196 -17.50 -15.62 -8.86
C ARG A 196 -18.12 -15.77 -10.24
N GLY A 197 -19.34 -16.31 -10.33
CA GLY A 197 -20.02 -16.47 -11.61
C GLY A 197 -20.33 -15.13 -12.31
N PHE A 198 -20.56 -14.08 -11.53
CA PHE A 198 -20.85 -12.75 -12.06
C PHE A 198 -19.60 -12.02 -12.55
N LEU A 199 -18.40 -12.38 -12.07
CA LEU A 199 -17.15 -11.85 -12.61
C LEU A 199 -16.99 -12.22 -14.09
N ASP A 200 -17.18 -13.49 -14.43
CA ASP A 200 -17.13 -13.98 -15.81
C ASP A 200 -18.23 -13.34 -16.67
N LEU A 201 -19.47 -13.29 -16.16
CA LEU A 201 -20.58 -12.63 -16.83
C LEU A 201 -20.26 -11.15 -17.16
N ALA A 202 -19.79 -10.39 -16.18
CA ALA A 202 -19.52 -8.97 -16.33
C ALA A 202 -18.39 -8.70 -17.32
N TRP A 203 -17.30 -9.48 -17.23
CA TRP A 203 -16.19 -9.40 -18.18
C TRP A 203 -16.66 -9.64 -19.62
N ARG A 204 -17.46 -10.68 -19.85
CA ARG A 204 -18.02 -11.00 -21.19
C ARG A 204 -19.00 -9.94 -21.69
N LEU A 205 -19.81 -9.37 -20.81
CA LEU A 205 -20.68 -8.25 -21.14
C LEU A 205 -19.86 -7.03 -21.58
N GLY A 206 -18.73 -6.76 -20.91
CA GLY A 206 -17.77 -5.72 -21.29
C GLY A 206 -17.18 -5.95 -22.69
N GLN A 207 -16.69 -7.16 -22.95
CA GLN A 207 -16.18 -7.53 -24.27
C GLN A 207 -17.26 -7.44 -25.37
N LEU A 208 -18.49 -7.85 -25.04
CA LEU A 208 -19.60 -7.83 -26.00
C LEU A 208 -19.89 -6.40 -26.43
N VAL A 209 -20.11 -5.48 -25.50
CA VAL A 209 -20.44 -4.09 -25.84
C VAL A 209 -19.26 -3.35 -26.48
N ALA A 210 -18.02 -3.68 -26.12
CA ALA A 210 -16.82 -3.13 -26.76
C ALA A 210 -16.71 -3.51 -28.24
N LYS A 211 -17.22 -4.68 -28.64
CA LYS A 211 -17.13 -5.20 -30.02
C LYS A 211 -18.32 -4.81 -30.91
N LEU A 212 -19.32 -4.13 -30.36
CA LEU A 212 -20.47 -3.66 -31.15
C LEU A 212 -20.18 -2.38 -31.93
N ASP A 213 -19.18 -1.61 -31.49
CA ASP A 213 -18.80 -0.33 -32.07
C ASP A 213 -17.29 -0.09 -31.90
N ASP A 214 -16.61 0.23 -32.99
CA ASP A 214 -15.16 0.55 -33.00
C ASP A 214 -14.87 1.98 -32.51
N THR A 215 -15.90 2.75 -32.16
CA THR A 215 -15.79 4.14 -31.69
C THR A 215 -15.36 4.20 -30.22
N ALA A 216 -14.47 5.15 -29.90
CA ALA A 216 -14.01 5.34 -28.53
C ALA A 216 -15.18 5.69 -27.57
N PRO A 217 -15.28 5.00 -26.42
CA PRO A 217 -16.35 5.25 -25.46
C PRO A 217 -16.15 6.58 -24.74
N ARG A 218 -17.25 7.27 -24.44
CA ARG A 218 -17.29 8.48 -23.60
C ARG A 218 -17.65 8.15 -22.16
N SER A 219 -18.59 7.23 -21.98
CA SER A 219 -18.99 6.75 -20.68
C SER A 219 -19.49 5.30 -20.76
N CYS A 220 -19.45 4.63 -19.62
CA CYS A 220 -20.02 3.31 -19.44
C CYS A 220 -20.79 3.25 -18.12
N SER A 221 -21.76 2.36 -18.04
CA SER A 221 -22.46 2.08 -16.80
C SER A 221 -22.67 0.60 -16.59
N ILE A 222 -22.73 0.22 -15.31
CA ILE A 222 -23.11 -1.11 -14.87
C ILE A 222 -24.19 -1.00 -13.80
N ALA A 223 -25.25 -1.78 -13.98
CA ALA A 223 -26.42 -1.78 -13.12
C ALA A 223 -26.68 -3.19 -12.58
N TYR A 224 -26.76 -3.29 -11.27
CA TYR A 224 -27.02 -4.50 -10.50
C TYR A 224 -28.47 -4.51 -10.04
N ARG A 225 -29.18 -5.61 -10.32
CA ARG A 225 -30.56 -5.80 -9.86
C ARG A 225 -30.76 -7.15 -9.18
N GLY A 226 -31.52 -7.17 -8.08
CA GLY A 226 -31.86 -8.39 -7.36
C GLY A 226 -30.83 -8.79 -6.30
N GLU A 227 -30.59 -10.09 -6.11
CA GLU A 227 -29.74 -10.60 -5.02
C GLU A 227 -28.28 -10.13 -5.12
N ILE A 228 -27.74 -9.98 -6.33
CA ILE A 228 -26.39 -9.44 -6.54
C ILE A 228 -26.24 -8.01 -5.99
N ALA A 229 -27.30 -7.20 -6.03
CA ALA A 229 -27.25 -5.82 -5.56
C ALA A 229 -27.09 -5.70 -4.03
N SER A 230 -27.28 -6.80 -3.29
CA SER A 230 -27.01 -6.88 -1.84
C SER A 230 -25.60 -7.38 -1.49
N ARG A 231 -24.75 -7.68 -2.49
CA ARG A 231 -23.38 -8.18 -2.30
C ARG A 231 -22.37 -7.07 -2.61
N SER A 232 -21.10 -7.34 -2.30
CA SER A 232 -19.98 -6.48 -2.73
C SER A 232 -19.78 -6.61 -4.25
N THR A 233 -20.20 -5.59 -5.02
CA THR A 233 -20.16 -5.61 -6.49
C THR A 233 -18.88 -5.05 -7.09
N ARG A 234 -17.95 -4.56 -6.27
CA ARG A 234 -16.73 -3.88 -6.72
C ARG A 234 -15.91 -4.71 -7.72
N LEU A 235 -15.72 -6.00 -7.43
CA LEU A 235 -14.98 -6.89 -8.33
C LEU A 235 -15.74 -7.15 -9.64
N VAL A 236 -17.08 -7.17 -9.58
CA VAL A 236 -17.93 -7.35 -10.77
C VAL A 236 -17.81 -6.12 -11.68
N THR A 237 -17.80 -4.92 -11.10
CA THR A 237 -17.56 -3.66 -11.81
C THR A 237 -16.18 -3.69 -12.47
N ALA A 238 -15.13 -4.00 -11.71
CA ALA A 238 -13.78 -4.06 -12.23
C ALA A 238 -13.60 -5.12 -13.34
N ALA A 239 -14.30 -6.27 -13.24
CA ALA A 239 -14.30 -7.31 -14.27
C ALA A 239 -14.95 -6.83 -15.57
N PHE A 240 -16.08 -6.11 -15.48
CA PHE A 240 -16.71 -5.46 -16.64
C PHE A 240 -15.76 -4.49 -17.33
N VAL A 241 -15.13 -3.60 -16.57
CA VAL A 241 -14.18 -2.62 -17.14
C VAL A 241 -12.96 -3.32 -17.75
N ALA A 242 -12.45 -4.39 -17.11
CA ALA A 242 -11.36 -5.17 -17.67
C ALA A 242 -11.75 -5.81 -19.01
N GLY A 243 -12.97 -6.32 -19.13
CA GLY A 243 -13.50 -6.88 -20.38
C GLY A 243 -13.73 -5.83 -21.46
N LEU A 244 -14.14 -4.62 -21.07
CA LEU A 244 -14.31 -3.49 -21.99
C LEU A 244 -12.98 -3.04 -22.62
N LEU A 245 -11.90 -3.08 -21.84
CA LEU A 245 -10.56 -2.64 -22.26
C LEU A 245 -9.71 -3.78 -22.85
N ASP A 246 -10.18 -5.02 -22.79
CA ASP A 246 -9.47 -6.19 -23.26
C ASP A 246 -9.21 -6.12 -24.77
N GLY A 247 -7.95 -6.36 -25.18
CA GLY A 247 -7.51 -6.23 -26.56
C GLY A 247 -7.29 -4.78 -27.07
N VAL A 248 -7.68 -3.77 -26.29
CA VAL A 248 -7.43 -2.34 -26.58
C VAL A 248 -6.27 -1.79 -25.74
N VAL A 249 -6.10 -2.31 -24.51
CA VAL A 249 -5.10 -1.87 -23.55
C VAL A 249 -4.23 -3.05 -23.13
N GLU A 250 -2.91 -2.91 -23.26
CA GLU A 250 -1.95 -3.90 -22.76
C GLU A 250 -1.98 -3.98 -21.22
N ASP A 251 -1.76 -5.18 -20.69
CA ASP A 251 -1.68 -5.47 -19.24
C ASP A 251 -2.92 -5.10 -18.40
N VAL A 252 -4.10 -4.95 -19.03
CA VAL A 252 -5.34 -4.72 -18.30
C VAL A 252 -5.76 -5.94 -17.48
N ASN A 253 -6.18 -5.72 -16.25
CA ASN A 253 -6.70 -6.72 -15.33
C ASN A 253 -7.68 -6.10 -14.34
N ILE A 254 -8.34 -6.93 -13.54
CA ILE A 254 -9.36 -6.52 -12.55
C ILE A 254 -8.85 -5.52 -11.49
N VAL A 255 -7.53 -5.32 -11.38
CA VAL A 255 -6.93 -4.42 -10.39
C VAL A 255 -6.69 -3.02 -10.95
N ASN A 256 -6.22 -2.92 -12.19
CA ASN A 256 -5.88 -1.65 -12.83
C ASN A 256 -6.97 -1.12 -13.80
N ALA A 257 -7.97 -1.93 -14.16
CA ALA A 257 -8.97 -1.61 -15.17
C ALA A 257 -9.67 -0.25 -14.94
N GLU A 258 -10.17 0.01 -13.73
CA GLU A 258 -10.86 1.28 -13.43
C GLU A 258 -9.93 2.51 -13.45
N VAL A 259 -8.64 2.33 -13.17
CA VAL A 259 -7.64 3.40 -13.26
C VAL A 259 -7.35 3.69 -14.73
N LEU A 260 -7.08 2.64 -15.51
CA LEU A 260 -6.83 2.73 -16.94
C LEU A 260 -8.02 3.31 -17.72
N LEU A 261 -9.24 3.04 -17.27
CA LEU A 261 -10.47 3.62 -17.83
C LEU A 261 -10.54 5.14 -17.57
N ARG A 262 -10.27 5.57 -16.33
CA ARG A 262 -10.27 6.99 -15.94
C ARG A 262 -9.17 7.80 -16.60
N GLU A 263 -7.98 7.22 -16.76
CA GLU A 263 -6.87 7.86 -17.50
C GLU A 263 -7.23 8.14 -18.96
N ARG A 264 -8.17 7.39 -19.52
CA ARG A 264 -8.72 7.61 -20.87
C ARG A 264 -9.91 8.56 -20.90
N GLY A 265 -10.28 9.14 -19.75
CA GLY A 265 -11.37 10.10 -19.64
C GLY A 265 -12.76 9.48 -19.79
N VAL A 266 -12.91 8.17 -19.62
CA VAL A 266 -14.20 7.47 -19.72
C VAL A 266 -14.87 7.45 -18.34
N GLU A 267 -16.07 8.02 -18.25
CA GLU A 267 -16.84 8.02 -17.00
C GLU A 267 -17.47 6.65 -16.74
N LEU A 268 -17.42 6.18 -15.49
CA LEU A 268 -18.05 4.93 -15.04
C LEU A 268 -19.17 5.25 -14.06
N LEU A 269 -20.38 4.77 -14.35
CA LEU A 269 -21.54 4.90 -13.47
C LEU A 269 -21.97 3.52 -12.93
N GLU A 270 -22.12 3.42 -11.61
CA GLU A 270 -22.62 2.22 -10.95
C GLU A 270 -24.02 2.45 -10.38
N GLN A 271 -24.92 1.50 -10.59
CA GLN A 271 -26.27 1.54 -10.04
C GLN A 271 -26.63 0.20 -9.39
N SER A 272 -27.23 0.24 -8.21
CA SER A 272 -27.66 -0.98 -7.49
C SER A 272 -29.11 -0.86 -7.04
N ARG A 273 -29.91 -1.88 -7.34
CA ARG A 273 -31.31 -1.97 -6.92
C ARG A 273 -31.64 -3.38 -6.41
N THR A 274 -32.22 -3.47 -5.22
CA THR A 274 -32.56 -4.75 -4.58
C THR A 274 -33.93 -5.30 -4.99
N ASP A 275 -34.69 -4.55 -5.82
CA ASP A 275 -36.00 -4.98 -6.28
C ASP A 275 -35.89 -6.16 -7.26
N ARG A 276 -36.82 -7.12 -7.16
CA ARG A 276 -36.82 -8.32 -8.00
C ARG A 276 -37.43 -8.01 -9.37
N GLY A 277 -36.76 -8.49 -10.42
CA GLY A 277 -37.22 -8.44 -11.80
C GLY A 277 -37.68 -9.81 -12.30
N SER A 278 -37.56 -10.03 -13.62
CA SER A 278 -37.84 -11.33 -14.25
C SER A 278 -36.85 -12.44 -13.86
N PHE A 279 -35.70 -12.07 -13.27
CA PHE A 279 -34.67 -12.98 -12.78
C PHE A 279 -34.26 -12.60 -11.35
N ASN A 280 -33.69 -13.56 -10.61
CA ASN A 280 -33.23 -13.37 -9.23
C ASN A 280 -32.06 -12.36 -9.13
N SER A 281 -31.20 -12.33 -10.14
CA SER A 281 -30.10 -11.38 -10.26
C SER A 281 -29.88 -11.01 -11.72
N VAL A 282 -29.66 -9.73 -12.01
CA VAL A 282 -29.35 -9.25 -13.36
C VAL A 282 -28.19 -8.26 -13.28
N VAL A 283 -27.26 -8.37 -14.21
CA VAL A 283 -26.22 -7.37 -14.48
C VAL A 283 -26.53 -6.77 -15.84
N ALA A 284 -26.79 -5.47 -15.89
CA ALA A 284 -27.02 -4.73 -17.12
C ALA A 284 -25.88 -3.74 -17.33
N VAL A 285 -25.41 -3.62 -18.56
CA VAL A 285 -24.31 -2.71 -18.93
C VAL A 285 -24.76 -1.80 -20.07
N GLU A 286 -24.23 -0.60 -20.07
CA GLU A 286 -24.41 0.38 -21.14
C GLU A 286 -23.05 0.98 -21.52
N LEU A 287 -22.78 1.11 -22.81
CA LEU A 287 -21.62 1.80 -23.36
C LEU A 287 -22.11 2.95 -24.24
N THR A 288 -21.71 4.18 -23.91
CA THR A 288 -22.06 5.37 -24.70
C THR A 288 -20.83 5.83 -25.46
N THR A 289 -20.91 5.83 -26.79
CA THR A 289 -19.89 6.39 -27.68
C THR A 289 -20.30 7.81 -28.11
N SER A 290 -19.57 8.43 -29.04
CA SER A 290 -19.99 9.72 -29.60
C SER A 290 -21.23 9.61 -30.51
N GLU A 291 -21.56 8.41 -30.98
CA GLU A 291 -22.55 8.19 -32.03
C GLU A 291 -23.75 7.36 -31.55
N THR A 292 -23.49 6.37 -30.68
CA THR A 292 -24.48 5.35 -30.30
C THR A 292 -24.42 5.01 -28.81
N VAL A 293 -25.46 4.33 -28.35
CA VAL A 293 -25.55 3.76 -27.01
C VAL A 293 -25.83 2.27 -27.15
N HIS A 294 -24.90 1.46 -26.67
CA HIS A 294 -24.98 0.00 -26.71
C HIS A 294 -25.41 -0.55 -25.36
N ARG A 295 -26.31 -1.54 -25.38
CA ARG A 295 -26.92 -2.09 -24.16
C ARG A 295 -26.95 -3.59 -24.18
N ALA A 296 -26.46 -4.21 -23.10
CA ALA A 296 -26.57 -5.64 -22.89
C ALA A 296 -26.96 -5.93 -21.43
N ALA A 297 -27.68 -7.02 -21.20
CA ALA A 297 -27.91 -7.51 -19.84
C ALA A 297 -27.82 -9.03 -19.79
N GLY A 298 -27.29 -9.52 -18.68
CA GLY A 298 -27.14 -10.94 -18.44
C GLY A 298 -27.51 -11.37 -17.03
N THR A 299 -27.62 -12.68 -16.86
CA THR A 299 -27.90 -13.34 -15.59
C THR A 299 -27.10 -14.64 -15.50
N LEU A 300 -27.14 -15.30 -14.34
CA LEU A 300 -26.58 -16.63 -14.14
C LEU A 300 -27.69 -17.64 -14.00
N PHE A 301 -27.61 -18.73 -14.77
CA PHE A 301 -28.37 -19.94 -14.48
C PHE A 301 -27.49 -20.88 -13.63
N GLY A 302 -28.02 -21.38 -12.53
CA GLY A 302 -27.21 -22.09 -11.54
C GLY A 302 -26.08 -21.22 -10.98
N HIS A 303 -24.90 -21.81 -10.75
CA HIS A 303 -23.77 -21.11 -10.15
C HIS A 303 -22.73 -20.57 -11.15
N ALA A 304 -22.74 -21.05 -12.40
CA ALA A 304 -21.65 -20.78 -13.34
C ALA A 304 -22.05 -20.85 -14.83
N MET A 305 -23.32 -20.57 -15.17
CA MET A 305 -23.78 -20.52 -16.56
C MET A 305 -24.25 -19.10 -16.93
N PRO A 306 -23.36 -18.25 -17.48
CA PRO A 306 -23.72 -16.93 -17.99
C PRO A 306 -24.76 -17.00 -19.10
N ARG A 307 -25.81 -16.18 -18.98
CA ARG A 307 -26.88 -16.04 -19.98
C ARG A 307 -27.03 -14.60 -20.40
N LEU A 308 -27.02 -14.35 -21.69
CA LEU A 308 -27.42 -13.08 -22.27
C LEU A 308 -28.95 -13.04 -22.35
N VAL A 309 -29.57 -12.07 -21.67
CA VAL A 309 -31.03 -11.96 -21.58
C VAL A 309 -31.59 -10.71 -22.27
N GLN A 310 -30.71 -9.76 -22.60
CA GLN A 310 -31.07 -8.55 -23.32
C GLN A 310 -29.89 -8.05 -24.16
N LEU A 311 -30.17 -7.60 -25.39
CA LEU A 311 -29.21 -6.95 -26.28
C LEU A 311 -29.95 -5.88 -27.11
N GLU A 312 -29.44 -4.65 -27.14
CA GLU A 312 -30.01 -3.53 -27.92
C GLU A 312 -31.52 -3.31 -27.70
N GLY A 313 -31.99 -3.54 -26.47
CA GLY A 313 -33.41 -3.42 -26.10
C GLY A 313 -34.28 -4.63 -26.45
N HIS A 314 -33.76 -5.62 -27.18
CA HIS A 314 -34.44 -6.88 -27.46
C HIS A 314 -34.22 -7.89 -26.34
N ARG A 315 -35.29 -8.60 -25.96
CA ARG A 315 -35.21 -9.72 -25.02
C ARG A 315 -34.84 -10.99 -25.77
N LEU A 316 -33.92 -11.75 -25.20
CA LEU A 316 -33.50 -13.04 -25.72
C LEU A 316 -33.11 -13.96 -24.57
N GLU A 317 -32.77 -15.20 -24.88
CA GLU A 317 -32.08 -16.10 -23.97
C GLU A 317 -31.01 -16.82 -24.79
N ALA A 318 -29.75 -16.45 -24.57
CA ALA A 318 -28.61 -17.06 -25.25
C ALA A 318 -27.50 -17.42 -24.28
N TYR A 319 -26.71 -18.42 -24.66
CA TYR A 319 -25.43 -18.72 -24.03
C TYR A 319 -24.50 -17.51 -24.19
N LEU A 320 -23.72 -17.20 -23.15
CA LEU A 320 -22.66 -16.20 -23.21
C LEU A 320 -21.34 -16.88 -22.86
N ASP A 321 -20.98 -17.87 -23.68
CA ASP A 321 -19.90 -18.83 -23.37
C ASP A 321 -18.57 -18.44 -24.04
N GLY A 322 -18.57 -17.44 -24.94
CA GLY A 322 -17.40 -16.92 -25.65
C GLY A 322 -17.67 -16.88 -27.14
#